data_AF-L0E8M6-F1
#
_entry.id   AF-L0E8M6-F1
#
_cell.length_a   1.000
_cell.length_b   1.000
_cell.length_c   1.000
_cell.angle_alpha   90.00
_cell.angle_beta   90.00
_cell.angle_gamma   90.00
#
_symmetry.space_group_name_H-M   'P 1'
#
loop_
_entity.id
_entity.type
_entity.pdbx_description
1 polymer ?
#
loop_
_entity_poly.entity_id
_entity_poly.type
_entity_poly.pdbx_seq_one_letter_code
_entity_poly.pdbx_strand_id
1 'polypeptide(L)'
;MPDAAIAFRRMRNLLISGPKTETPADVVRRLGALQAQDYAQATWAIGLRTESATLADVERAIADRRIVLTWALRGTLHAVPAEDARWMVRLSAPRVLARDRRRQRQLEIDERLIAQCGRLIEGALKDRQRMTRAELTELLEQAGISTRQQRGYHILWMLAHAGLICPGPLEGRQQTFVLLEDWAPNPRELSGEEAMRELAIRYFTGHGPATLHDFCWWSELTVTEAKKAAADADGVLFCETIGGTAYWSGGDGADSEGPPDVALLAGYDEYLLGYKVAGPVSAVRPASAGGPASTDGPAPAAGVRPVSPLPDRSLKAASPNRSGTRTLLSHHYKNDIMLENMAGSAACASESPASCTTFGMPYTTHDSSASVSTRPPCAFTRRHPSSPSWPMPVSTTASIRFR
;
A
#
# COMPACT_ATOMS: atom_id res chain seq x y z
N MET A 1 25.85 16.13 -1.23
CA MET A 1 25.42 14.78 -0.80
C MET A 1 24.45 14.26 -1.86
N PRO A 2 24.87 13.33 -2.72
CA PRO A 2 24.05 12.81 -3.83
C PRO A 2 22.65 12.36 -3.39
N ASP A 3 22.55 11.85 -2.17
CA ASP A 3 21.31 11.29 -1.63
C ASP A 3 20.23 12.36 -1.35
N ALA A 4 20.62 13.57 -0.94
CA ALA A 4 19.68 14.66 -0.69
C ALA A 4 19.00 15.11 -1.99
N ALA A 5 19.78 15.24 -3.07
CA ALA A 5 19.26 15.61 -4.38
C ALA A 5 18.27 14.57 -4.93
N ILE A 6 18.56 13.27 -4.74
CA ILE A 6 17.65 12.18 -5.12
C ILE A 6 16.35 12.28 -4.30
N ALA A 7 16.45 12.45 -2.99
CA ALA A 7 15.27 12.56 -2.12
C ALA A 7 14.36 13.72 -2.52
N PHE A 8 14.93 14.88 -2.89
CA PHE A 8 14.15 16.07 -3.26
C PHE A 8 13.41 15.89 -4.59
N ARG A 9 14.10 15.31 -5.58
CA ARG A 9 13.47 15.00 -6.86
C ARG A 9 12.36 13.97 -6.72
N ARG A 10 12.54 12.96 -5.86
CA ARG A 10 11.49 11.99 -5.52
C ARG A 10 10.30 12.66 -4.84
N MET A 11 10.52 13.51 -3.84
CA MET A 11 9.43 14.24 -3.17
C MET A 11 8.64 15.11 -4.15
N ARG A 12 9.33 15.80 -5.07
CA ARG A 12 8.69 16.59 -6.13
C ARG A 12 7.88 15.72 -7.09
N ASN A 13 8.45 14.63 -7.58
CA ASN A 13 7.78 13.76 -8.55
C ASN A 13 6.58 13.01 -7.95
N LEU A 14 6.65 12.73 -6.65
CA LEU A 14 5.56 12.21 -5.84
C LEU A 14 4.59 13.29 -5.36
N LEU A 15 4.72 14.56 -5.78
CA LEU A 15 3.83 15.68 -5.41
C LEU A 15 3.76 15.96 -3.90
N ILE A 16 4.79 15.58 -3.15
CA ILE A 16 4.94 15.91 -1.72
C ILE A 16 5.45 17.34 -1.57
N SER A 17 6.29 17.78 -2.51
CA SER A 17 6.76 19.15 -2.64
C SER A 17 6.48 19.69 -4.04
N GLY A 18 6.47 21.02 -4.19
CA GLY A 18 6.21 21.68 -5.45
C GLY A 18 4.72 21.72 -5.84
N PRO A 19 4.42 21.94 -7.13
CA PRO A 19 3.05 22.08 -7.62
C PRO A 19 2.23 20.81 -7.40
N LYS A 20 1.05 20.97 -6.81
CA LYS A 20 0.05 19.91 -6.67
C LYS A 20 -0.79 19.79 -7.93
N THR A 21 -1.56 18.72 -8.06
CA THR A 21 -2.49 18.58 -9.19
C THR A 21 -3.84 19.23 -8.88
N GLU A 22 -4.55 19.65 -9.94
CA GLU A 22 -5.89 20.23 -9.80
C GLU A 22 -6.93 19.19 -9.35
N THR A 23 -6.81 17.93 -9.80
CA THR A 23 -7.79 16.89 -9.50
C THR A 23 -7.20 15.64 -8.81
N PRO A 24 -8.00 14.91 -8.03
CA PRO A 24 -7.61 13.62 -7.45
C PRO A 24 -7.17 12.57 -8.48
N ALA A 25 -7.82 12.57 -9.65
CA ALA A 25 -7.51 11.61 -10.72
C ALA A 25 -6.12 11.85 -11.32
N ASP A 26 -5.69 13.12 -11.40
CA ASP A 26 -4.36 13.47 -11.89
C ASP A 26 -3.25 13.04 -10.92
N VAL A 27 -3.50 13.03 -9.61
CA VAL A 27 -2.58 12.43 -8.63
C VAL A 27 -2.37 10.96 -8.97
N VAL A 28 -3.47 10.19 -9.09
CA VAL A 28 -3.40 8.76 -9.38
C VAL A 28 -2.72 8.50 -10.72
N ARG A 29 -2.98 9.32 -11.73
CA ARG A 29 -2.32 9.26 -13.05
C ARG A 29 -0.82 9.57 -12.98
N ARG A 30 -0.41 10.54 -12.14
CA ARG A 30 0.98 10.92 -11.94
C ARG A 30 1.77 9.82 -11.21
N LEU A 31 1.17 9.21 -10.19
CA LEU A 31 1.80 8.13 -9.42
C LEU A 31 1.73 6.78 -10.14
N GLY A 32 0.81 6.62 -11.09
CA GLY A 32 0.58 5.40 -11.87
C GLY A 32 -0.28 4.39 -11.12
N ALA A 33 0.05 4.09 -9.87
CA ALA A 33 -0.78 3.30 -8.97
C ALA A 33 -0.51 3.71 -7.52
N LEU A 34 -1.53 3.65 -6.68
CA LEU A 34 -1.40 3.94 -5.24
C LEU A 34 -2.06 2.83 -4.43
N GLN A 35 -1.34 2.26 -3.48
CA GLN A 35 -1.86 1.14 -2.69
C GLN A 35 -3.09 1.55 -1.86
N ALA A 36 -4.17 0.78 -1.95
CA ALA A 36 -5.50 1.14 -1.43
C ALA A 36 -6.14 0.06 -0.55
N GLN A 37 -5.35 -0.78 0.15
CA GLN A 37 -5.89 -1.71 1.17
C GLN A 37 -6.62 -0.96 2.28
N ASP A 38 -6.02 0.13 2.74
CA ASP A 38 -6.63 1.04 3.68
C ASP A 38 -7.21 2.23 2.92
N TYR A 39 -8.53 2.27 2.84
CA TYR A 39 -9.26 3.30 2.11
C TYR A 39 -9.00 4.71 2.66
N ALA A 40 -8.90 4.86 3.98
CA ALA A 40 -8.68 6.15 4.61
C ALA A 40 -7.26 6.67 4.32
N GLN A 41 -6.26 5.78 4.33
CA GLN A 41 -4.90 6.15 3.97
C GLN A 41 -4.77 6.49 2.49
N ALA A 42 -5.42 5.73 1.60
CA ALA A 42 -5.38 6.01 0.17
C ALA A 42 -6.03 7.34 -0.19
N THR A 43 -7.22 7.62 0.36
CA THR A 43 -7.91 8.90 0.13
C THR A 43 -7.14 10.07 0.72
N TRP A 44 -6.49 9.89 1.88
CA TRP A 44 -5.59 10.91 2.44
C TRP A 44 -4.37 11.15 1.55
N ALA A 45 -3.70 10.09 1.07
CA ALA A 45 -2.53 10.20 0.21
C ALA A 45 -2.85 10.91 -1.12
N ILE A 46 -4.04 10.66 -1.69
CA ILE A 46 -4.53 11.36 -2.89
C ILE A 46 -4.82 12.82 -2.55
N GLY A 47 -5.62 13.09 -1.51
CA GLY A 47 -6.01 14.45 -1.14
C GLY A 47 -4.83 15.35 -0.77
N LEU A 48 -3.78 14.81 -0.13
CA LEU A 48 -2.55 15.53 0.23
C LEU A 48 -1.87 16.17 -0.98
N ARG A 49 -2.01 15.55 -2.16
CA ARG A 49 -1.33 15.88 -3.41
C ARG A 49 -2.22 16.65 -4.41
N THR A 50 -3.45 16.93 -4.02
CA THR A 50 -4.38 17.77 -4.79
C THR A 50 -4.41 19.19 -4.18
N GLU A 51 -4.51 20.23 -5.00
CA GLU A 51 -4.46 21.64 -4.56
C GLU A 51 -5.49 21.95 -3.48
N SER A 52 -6.75 21.59 -3.71
CA SER A 52 -7.84 21.77 -2.77
C SER A 52 -8.88 20.66 -2.93
N ALA A 53 -8.63 19.50 -2.32
CA ALA A 53 -9.58 18.38 -2.30
C ALA A 53 -10.06 18.05 -0.88
N THR A 54 -11.35 17.79 -0.77
CA THR A 54 -11.97 17.12 0.37
C THR A 54 -12.04 15.61 0.14
N LEU A 55 -12.33 14.84 1.19
CA LEU A 55 -12.61 13.40 1.07
C LEU A 55 -13.71 13.13 0.04
N ALA A 56 -14.77 13.96 0.04
CA ALA A 56 -15.90 13.83 -0.89
C ALA A 56 -15.48 14.03 -2.36
N ASP A 57 -14.44 14.84 -2.63
CA ASP A 57 -13.93 15.04 -3.98
C ASP A 57 -13.19 13.80 -4.51
N VAL A 58 -12.46 13.11 -3.62
CA VAL A 58 -11.79 11.83 -3.95
C VAL A 58 -12.82 10.71 -4.12
N GLU A 59 -13.79 10.60 -3.22
CA GLU A 59 -14.92 9.67 -3.32
C GLU A 59 -15.72 9.87 -4.60
N ARG A 60 -15.98 11.14 -4.96
CA ARG A 60 -16.64 11.48 -6.22
C ARG A 60 -15.80 11.08 -7.43
N ALA A 61 -14.47 11.24 -7.40
CA ALA A 61 -13.61 10.77 -8.49
C ALA A 61 -13.68 9.24 -8.69
N ILE A 62 -13.87 8.47 -7.62
CA ILE A 62 -14.11 7.01 -7.68
C ILE A 62 -15.51 6.71 -8.22
N ALA A 63 -16.53 7.43 -7.75
CA ALA A 63 -17.91 7.27 -8.20
C ALA A 63 -18.11 7.65 -9.69
N ASP A 64 -17.41 8.70 -10.14
CA ASP A 64 -17.38 9.18 -11.53
C ASP A 64 -16.52 8.30 -12.44
N ARG A 65 -15.94 7.21 -11.94
CA ARG A 65 -15.11 6.27 -12.71
C ARG A 65 -13.86 6.93 -13.29
N ARG A 66 -13.34 7.98 -12.64
CA ARG A 66 -12.04 8.59 -12.98
C ARG A 66 -10.88 7.90 -12.27
N ILE A 67 -11.17 7.29 -11.12
CA ILE A 67 -10.27 6.43 -10.36
C ILE A 67 -10.94 5.07 -10.21
N VAL A 68 -10.23 4.00 -10.56
CA VAL A 68 -10.68 2.63 -10.36
C VAL A 68 -9.87 2.02 -9.21
N LEU A 69 -10.56 1.41 -8.25
CA LEU A 69 -9.91 0.55 -7.27
C LEU A 69 -9.87 -0.87 -7.86
N THR A 70 -8.70 -1.50 -7.95
CA THR A 70 -8.58 -2.88 -8.43
C THR A 70 -7.33 -3.58 -7.89
N TRP A 71 -7.34 -4.91 -7.85
CA TRP A 71 -6.15 -5.68 -7.48
C TRP A 71 -5.20 -5.72 -8.66
N ALA A 72 -4.09 -5.02 -8.56
CA ALA A 72 -3.08 -4.92 -9.60
C ALA A 72 -1.73 -5.37 -9.05
N LEU A 73 -0.81 -4.42 -8.84
CA LEU A 73 0.58 -4.70 -8.50
C LEU A 73 0.69 -5.51 -7.21
N ARG A 74 1.59 -6.49 -7.20
CA ARG A 74 1.92 -7.34 -6.04
C ARG A 74 0.75 -8.14 -5.45
N GLY A 75 -0.38 -8.22 -6.16
CA GLY A 75 -1.60 -8.85 -5.68
C GLY A 75 -2.38 -8.03 -4.66
N THR A 76 -2.10 -6.72 -4.58
CA THR A 76 -2.74 -5.78 -3.65
C THR A 76 -3.71 -4.85 -4.41
N LEU A 77 -4.79 -4.45 -3.73
CA LEU A 77 -5.72 -3.40 -4.16
C LEU A 77 -4.98 -2.05 -4.30
N HIS A 78 -5.17 -1.40 -5.44
CA HIS A 78 -4.62 -0.10 -5.78
C HIS A 78 -5.71 0.81 -6.34
N ALA A 79 -5.56 2.11 -6.14
CA ALA A 79 -6.19 3.13 -6.97
C ALA A 79 -5.34 3.33 -8.23
N VAL A 80 -5.99 3.24 -9.40
CA VAL A 80 -5.37 3.39 -10.71
C VAL A 80 -6.25 4.26 -11.63
N PRO A 81 -5.68 4.88 -12.68
CA PRO A 81 -6.49 5.53 -13.70
C PRO A 81 -7.44 4.52 -14.36
N ALA A 82 -8.67 4.95 -14.66
CA ALA A 82 -9.67 4.05 -15.23
C ALA A 82 -9.23 3.46 -16.58
N GLU A 83 -8.56 4.28 -17.40
CA GLU A 83 -7.98 3.86 -18.68
C GLU A 83 -6.91 2.77 -18.55
N ASP A 84 -6.31 2.62 -17.36
CA ASP A 84 -5.19 1.71 -17.13
C ASP A 84 -5.54 0.43 -16.36
N ALA A 85 -6.70 0.40 -15.72
CA ALA A 85 -7.10 -0.67 -14.81
C ALA A 85 -7.04 -2.07 -15.47
N ARG A 86 -7.58 -2.22 -16.68
CA ARG A 86 -7.67 -3.53 -17.34
C ARG A 86 -6.31 -4.09 -17.72
N TRP A 87 -5.43 -3.29 -18.34
CA TRP A 87 -4.12 -3.78 -18.75
C TRP A 87 -3.22 -4.03 -17.53
N MET A 88 -3.34 -3.25 -16.46
CA MET A 88 -2.59 -3.47 -15.21
C MET A 88 -2.98 -4.79 -14.53
N VAL A 89 -4.28 -5.10 -14.46
CA VAL A 89 -4.77 -6.41 -13.98
C VAL A 89 -4.23 -7.53 -14.87
N ARG A 90 -4.38 -7.41 -16.19
CA ARG A 90 -3.92 -8.41 -17.17
C ARG A 90 -2.41 -8.70 -17.06
N LEU A 91 -1.60 -7.66 -16.83
CA LEU A 91 -0.15 -7.76 -16.70
C LEU A 91 0.28 -8.46 -15.39
N SER A 92 -0.41 -8.18 -14.28
CA SER A 92 -0.03 -8.63 -12.94
C SER A 92 -0.64 -9.99 -12.54
N ALA A 93 -1.87 -10.26 -12.96
CA ALA A 93 -2.65 -11.43 -12.54
C ALA A 93 -1.94 -12.79 -12.72
N PRO A 94 -1.23 -13.09 -13.85
CA PRO A 94 -0.61 -14.41 -14.02
C PRO A 94 0.36 -14.79 -12.90
N ARG A 95 1.19 -13.86 -12.44
CA ARG A 95 2.16 -14.07 -11.34
C ARG A 95 1.46 -14.26 -10.01
N VAL A 96 0.48 -13.40 -9.76
CA VAL A 96 -0.30 -13.38 -8.52
C VAL A 96 -1.10 -14.68 -8.36
N LEU A 97 -1.81 -15.10 -9.40
CA LEU A 97 -2.58 -16.35 -9.41
C LEU A 97 -1.68 -17.58 -9.34
N ALA A 98 -0.51 -17.57 -9.99
CA ALA A 98 0.44 -18.68 -9.91
C ALA A 98 0.95 -18.90 -8.48
N ARG A 99 1.19 -17.83 -7.72
CA ARG A 99 1.62 -17.87 -6.31
C ARG A 99 0.54 -18.48 -5.40
N ASP A 100 -0.74 -18.29 -5.72
CA ASP A 100 -1.86 -18.72 -4.87
C ASP A 100 -2.38 -20.14 -5.17
N ARG A 101 -1.84 -20.83 -6.21
CA ARG A 101 -2.29 -22.18 -6.63
C ARG A 101 -2.39 -23.20 -5.51
N ARG A 102 -1.48 -23.18 -4.52
CA ARG A 102 -1.54 -24.09 -3.37
C ARG A 102 -2.78 -23.82 -2.52
N ARG A 103 -3.07 -22.55 -2.27
CA ARG A 103 -4.21 -22.12 -1.46
C ARG A 103 -5.53 -22.40 -2.17
N GLN A 104 -5.59 -22.18 -3.48
CA GLN A 104 -6.75 -22.53 -4.32
C GLN A 104 -7.10 -24.02 -4.21
N ARG A 105 -6.10 -24.92 -4.26
CA ARG A 105 -6.33 -26.36 -4.06
C ARG A 105 -6.84 -26.69 -2.66
N GLN A 106 -6.32 -26.05 -1.61
CA GLN A 106 -6.80 -26.26 -0.24
C GLN A 106 -8.26 -25.81 -0.05
N LEU A 107 -8.68 -24.81 -0.81
CA LEU A 107 -10.04 -24.27 -0.78
C LEU A 107 -10.97 -24.94 -1.79
N GLU A 108 -10.47 -25.92 -2.55
CA GLU A 108 -11.20 -26.61 -3.62
C GLU A 108 -11.81 -25.64 -4.62
N ILE A 109 -11.03 -24.61 -4.97
CA ILE A 109 -11.39 -23.62 -5.98
C ILE A 109 -10.63 -23.96 -7.25
N ASP A 110 -11.36 -24.42 -8.27
CA ASP A 110 -10.83 -24.71 -9.59
C ASP A 110 -11.38 -23.73 -10.65
N GLU A 111 -10.85 -23.82 -11.87
CA GLU A 111 -11.23 -22.95 -12.98
C GLU A 111 -12.71 -23.08 -13.35
N ARG A 112 -13.28 -24.28 -13.21
CA ARG A 112 -14.70 -24.54 -13.49
C ARG A 112 -15.59 -23.82 -12.48
N LEU A 113 -15.26 -23.88 -11.20
CA LEU A 113 -15.96 -23.18 -10.13
C LEU A 113 -15.87 -21.67 -10.34
N ILE A 114 -14.69 -21.14 -10.66
CA ILE A 114 -14.51 -19.71 -10.93
C ILE A 114 -15.33 -19.26 -12.15
N ALA A 115 -15.35 -20.04 -13.23
CA ALA A 115 -16.18 -19.72 -14.39
C ALA A 115 -17.68 -19.75 -14.06
N GLN A 116 -18.13 -20.67 -13.20
CA GLN A 116 -19.51 -20.72 -12.72
C GLN A 116 -19.85 -19.50 -11.85
N CYS A 117 -18.99 -19.18 -10.86
CA CYS A 117 -19.16 -18.01 -10.01
C CYS A 117 -19.17 -16.72 -10.83
N GLY A 118 -18.28 -16.61 -11.83
CA GLY A 118 -18.18 -15.47 -12.72
C GLY A 118 -19.50 -15.20 -13.44
N ARG A 119 -20.11 -16.21 -14.09
CA ARG A 119 -21.40 -16.04 -14.78
C ARG A 119 -22.53 -15.60 -13.85
N LEU A 120 -22.59 -16.16 -12.64
CA LEU A 120 -23.61 -15.81 -11.65
C LEU A 120 -23.47 -14.34 -11.21
N ILE A 121 -22.25 -13.94 -10.85
CA ILE A 121 -21.96 -12.58 -10.37
C ILE A 121 -22.10 -11.56 -11.50
N GLU A 122 -21.66 -11.91 -12.71
CA GLU A 122 -21.81 -11.05 -13.89
C GLU A 122 -23.28 -10.77 -14.20
N GLY A 123 -24.12 -11.81 -14.21
CA GLY A 123 -25.57 -11.65 -14.41
C GLY A 123 -26.19 -10.75 -13.34
N ALA A 124 -25.89 -11.00 -12.06
CA ALA A 124 -26.44 -10.20 -10.97
C ALA A 124 -25.99 -8.74 -10.99
N LEU A 125 -24.73 -8.47 -11.37
CA LEU A 125 -24.21 -7.10 -11.45
C LEU A 125 -24.73 -6.35 -12.67
N LYS A 126 -25.04 -7.02 -13.80
CA LYS A 126 -25.73 -6.40 -14.94
C LYS A 126 -27.10 -5.85 -14.55
N ASP A 127 -27.81 -6.52 -13.65
CA ASP A 127 -29.13 -6.09 -13.18
C ASP A 127 -29.06 -5.03 -12.06
N ARG A 128 -28.11 -5.16 -11.12
CA ARG A 128 -28.06 -4.34 -9.89
C ARG A 128 -27.03 -3.20 -9.93
N GLN A 129 -26.16 -3.16 -10.94
CA GLN A 129 -25.01 -2.25 -11.10
C GLN A 129 -23.90 -2.35 -10.05
N ARG A 130 -24.23 -2.62 -8.77
CA ARG A 130 -23.27 -2.84 -7.68
C ARG A 130 -23.85 -3.78 -6.62
N MET A 131 -22.98 -4.52 -5.93
CA MET A 131 -23.36 -5.40 -4.82
C MET A 131 -22.29 -5.38 -3.72
N THR A 132 -22.70 -5.49 -2.47
CA THR A 132 -21.79 -5.68 -1.33
C THR A 132 -21.16 -7.08 -1.35
N ARG A 133 -20.07 -7.25 -0.60
CA ARG A 133 -19.48 -8.59 -0.39
C ARG A 133 -20.50 -9.60 0.15
N ALA A 134 -21.33 -9.17 1.10
CA ALA A 134 -22.32 -10.03 1.76
C ALA A 134 -23.35 -10.56 0.76
N GLU A 135 -23.87 -9.68 -0.11
CA GLU A 135 -24.83 -10.05 -1.15
C GLU A 135 -24.22 -10.98 -2.20
N LEU A 136 -22.97 -10.74 -2.60
CA LEU A 136 -22.26 -11.66 -3.51
C LEU A 136 -22.03 -13.03 -2.87
N THR A 137 -21.68 -13.09 -1.58
CA THR A 137 -21.53 -14.37 -0.89
C THR A 137 -22.87 -15.08 -0.74
N GLU A 138 -23.94 -14.35 -0.44
CA GLU A 138 -25.29 -14.91 -0.33
C GLU A 138 -25.77 -15.47 -1.68
N LEU A 139 -25.55 -14.73 -2.78
CA LEU A 139 -25.84 -15.20 -4.14
C LEU A 139 -25.15 -16.53 -4.45
N LEU A 140 -23.88 -16.69 -4.05
CA LEU A 140 -23.13 -17.93 -4.25
C LEU A 140 -23.68 -19.07 -3.38
N GLU A 141 -23.99 -18.82 -2.11
CA GLU A 141 -24.58 -19.82 -1.21
C GLU A 141 -25.96 -20.30 -1.70
N GLN A 142 -26.80 -19.38 -2.20
CA GLN A 142 -28.10 -19.72 -2.81
C GLN A 142 -27.96 -20.59 -4.06
N ALA A 143 -26.84 -20.47 -4.79
CA ALA A 143 -26.49 -21.32 -5.92
C ALA A 143 -25.79 -22.64 -5.50
N GLY A 144 -25.70 -22.94 -4.21
CA GLY A 144 -25.07 -24.15 -3.67
C GLY A 144 -23.54 -24.10 -3.63
N ILE A 145 -22.94 -22.91 -3.75
CA ILE A 145 -21.49 -22.70 -3.71
C ILE A 145 -21.08 -22.17 -2.34
N SER A 146 -20.40 -23.02 -1.55
CA SER A 146 -19.94 -22.64 -0.21
C SER A 146 -18.90 -21.51 -0.26
N THR A 147 -19.13 -20.50 0.56
CA THR A 147 -18.29 -19.30 0.75
C THR A 147 -17.56 -19.30 2.09
N ARG A 148 -17.77 -20.33 2.92
CA ARG A 148 -17.18 -20.47 4.26
C ARG A 148 -15.65 -20.64 4.21
N GLN A 149 -15.00 -20.48 5.36
CA GLN A 149 -13.56 -20.72 5.54
C GLN A 149 -12.67 -19.96 4.52
N GLN A 150 -12.99 -18.69 4.27
CA GLN A 150 -12.29 -17.83 3.30
C GLN A 150 -12.56 -18.15 1.82
N ARG A 151 -13.37 -19.17 1.47
CA ARG A 151 -13.69 -19.49 0.06
C ARG A 151 -14.31 -18.31 -0.66
N GLY A 152 -15.30 -17.64 -0.05
CA GLY A 152 -15.97 -16.48 -0.65
C GLY A 152 -14.99 -15.37 -1.01
N TYR A 153 -14.08 -15.04 -0.09
CA TYR A 153 -13.04 -14.03 -0.35
C TYR A 153 -12.12 -14.42 -1.51
N HIS A 154 -11.61 -15.66 -1.52
CA HIS A 154 -10.73 -16.12 -2.59
C HIS A 154 -11.45 -16.19 -3.95
N ILE A 155 -12.73 -16.55 -3.98
CA ILE A 155 -13.54 -16.51 -5.22
C ILE A 155 -13.60 -15.08 -5.76
N LEU A 156 -13.99 -14.10 -4.93
CA LEU A 156 -14.07 -12.70 -5.37
C LEU A 156 -12.70 -12.14 -5.80
N TRP A 157 -11.65 -12.47 -5.05
CA TRP A 157 -10.29 -12.07 -5.37
C TRP A 157 -9.81 -12.67 -6.70
N MET A 158 -10.10 -13.95 -6.97
CA MET A 158 -9.77 -14.59 -8.25
C MET A 158 -10.56 -13.99 -9.41
N LEU A 159 -11.85 -13.68 -9.22
CA LEU A 159 -12.66 -13.00 -10.24
C LEU A 159 -12.16 -11.58 -10.53
N ALA A 160 -11.64 -10.88 -9.52
CA ALA A 160 -11.01 -9.58 -9.74
C ALA A 160 -9.70 -9.68 -10.53
N HIS A 161 -8.85 -10.67 -10.23
CA HIS A 161 -7.64 -10.97 -11.02
C HIS A 161 -7.95 -11.51 -12.42
N ALA A 162 -9.12 -12.12 -12.62
CA ALA A 162 -9.64 -12.47 -13.94
C ALA A 162 -10.17 -11.25 -14.72
N GLY A 163 -10.16 -10.05 -14.11
CA GLY A 163 -10.63 -8.81 -14.73
C GLY A 163 -12.16 -8.70 -14.83
N LEU A 164 -12.91 -9.51 -14.09
CA LEU A 164 -14.37 -9.47 -14.12
C LEU A 164 -14.94 -8.37 -13.23
N ILE A 165 -14.53 -8.35 -11.96
CA ILE A 165 -15.05 -7.44 -10.94
C ILE A 165 -13.97 -6.56 -10.36
N CYS A 166 -14.36 -5.40 -9.83
CA CYS A 166 -13.49 -4.55 -9.03
C CYS A 166 -14.28 -3.89 -7.90
N PRO A 167 -13.61 -3.35 -6.85
CA PRO A 167 -14.33 -2.59 -5.84
C PRO A 167 -14.95 -1.32 -6.43
N GLY A 168 -16.21 -1.08 -6.06
CA GLY A 168 -16.96 0.12 -6.42
C GLY A 168 -16.99 1.15 -5.27
N PRO A 169 -17.83 2.18 -5.39
CA PRO A 169 -18.04 3.18 -4.35
C PRO A 169 -18.59 2.54 -3.07
N LEU A 170 -18.19 3.06 -1.91
CA LEU A 170 -18.68 2.55 -0.64
C LEU A 170 -20.21 2.73 -0.51
N GLU A 171 -20.83 1.77 0.16
CA GLU A 171 -22.20 1.89 0.66
C GLU A 171 -22.14 2.08 2.18
N GLY A 172 -22.21 3.35 2.60
CA GLY A 172 -21.86 3.72 3.97
C GLY A 172 -20.40 3.36 4.25
N ARG A 173 -20.17 2.34 5.08
CA ARG A 173 -18.82 1.82 5.39
C ARG A 173 -18.50 0.49 4.69
N GLN A 174 -19.44 -0.04 3.90
CA GLN A 174 -19.30 -1.34 3.27
C GLN A 174 -18.65 -1.21 1.89
N GLN A 175 -17.69 -2.08 1.61
CA GLN A 175 -17.13 -2.24 0.28
C GLN A 175 -18.18 -2.86 -0.65
N THR A 176 -18.33 -2.28 -1.83
CA THR A 176 -19.15 -2.82 -2.92
C THR A 176 -18.25 -3.32 -4.05
N PHE A 177 -18.84 -4.10 -4.94
CA PHE A 177 -18.22 -4.64 -6.14
C PHE A 177 -19.09 -4.30 -7.35
N VAL A 178 -18.43 -4.04 -8.46
CA VAL A 178 -19.00 -3.68 -9.75
C VAL A 178 -18.30 -4.49 -10.85
N LEU A 179 -18.87 -4.53 -12.05
CA LEU A 179 -18.17 -5.05 -13.21
C LEU A 179 -17.03 -4.11 -13.58
N LEU A 180 -15.82 -4.66 -13.72
CA LEU A 180 -14.67 -3.88 -14.15
C LEU A 180 -14.91 -3.30 -15.55
N GLU A 181 -15.69 -4.00 -16.38
CA GLU A 181 -15.96 -3.52 -17.72
C GLU A 181 -16.78 -2.23 -17.77
N ASP A 182 -17.76 -2.09 -16.87
CA ASP A 182 -18.60 -0.91 -16.74
C ASP A 182 -17.88 0.23 -16.02
N TRP A 183 -16.96 -0.12 -15.10
CA TRP A 183 -16.19 0.84 -14.30
C TRP A 183 -14.94 1.36 -15.01
N ALA A 184 -14.44 0.65 -16.02
CA ALA A 184 -13.39 1.08 -16.94
C ALA A 184 -13.90 0.98 -18.39
N PRO A 185 -14.78 1.90 -18.83
CA PRO A 185 -15.49 1.79 -20.11
C PRO A 185 -14.62 2.08 -21.33
N ASN A 186 -13.55 2.88 -21.17
CA ASN A 186 -12.62 3.25 -22.23
C ASN A 186 -11.21 2.77 -21.90
N PRO A 187 -10.97 1.44 -21.81
CA PRO A 187 -9.66 0.92 -21.46
C PRO A 187 -8.67 1.13 -22.59
N ARG A 188 -7.40 1.37 -22.24
CA ARG A 188 -6.31 1.24 -23.20
C ARG A 188 -6.03 -0.24 -23.43
N GLU A 189 -6.01 -0.64 -24.69
CA GLU A 189 -5.59 -1.99 -25.07
C GLU A 189 -4.10 -2.01 -25.39
N LEU A 190 -3.32 -2.58 -24.48
CA LEU A 190 -1.87 -2.73 -24.61
C LEU A 190 -1.50 -4.21 -24.66
N SER A 191 -0.66 -4.61 -25.61
CA SER A 191 0.01 -5.91 -25.58
C SER A 191 0.88 -6.06 -24.32
N GLY A 192 1.38 -7.27 -24.04
CA GLY A 192 2.24 -7.50 -22.87
C GLY A 192 3.48 -6.61 -22.85
N GLU A 193 4.12 -6.40 -24.01
CA GLU A 193 5.32 -5.57 -24.13
C GLU A 193 5.00 -4.08 -23.99
N GLU A 194 3.92 -3.62 -24.64
CA GLU A 194 3.45 -2.24 -24.52
C GLU A 194 3.01 -1.91 -23.08
N ALA A 195 2.37 -2.85 -22.39
CA ALA A 195 1.96 -2.70 -20.99
C ALA A 195 3.16 -2.60 -20.04
N MET A 196 4.21 -3.40 -20.26
CA MET A 196 5.45 -3.30 -19.48
C MET A 196 6.16 -1.96 -19.72
N ARG A 197 6.28 -1.54 -20.98
CA ARG A 197 6.84 -0.23 -21.36
C ARG A 197 6.06 0.92 -20.71
N GLU A 198 4.74 0.89 -20.80
CA GLU A 198 3.86 1.88 -20.18
C GLU A 198 4.04 1.90 -18.67
N LEU A 199 4.08 0.73 -18.01
CA LEU A 199 4.29 0.64 -16.56
C LEU A 199 5.63 1.26 -16.13
N ALA A 200 6.70 1.07 -16.92
CA ALA A 200 7.99 1.72 -16.68
C ALA A 200 7.87 3.24 -16.81
N ILE A 201 7.21 3.75 -17.86
CA ILE A 201 6.99 5.18 -18.04
C ILE A 201 6.24 5.79 -16.84
N ARG A 202 5.14 5.16 -16.43
CA ARG A 202 4.35 5.60 -15.26
C ARG A 202 5.20 5.64 -14.00
N TYR A 203 5.93 4.56 -13.72
CA TYR A 203 6.75 4.45 -12.53
C TYR A 203 7.85 5.52 -12.50
N PHE A 204 8.68 5.61 -13.53
CA PHE A 204 9.83 6.54 -13.53
C PHE A 204 9.44 8.00 -13.69
N THR A 205 8.23 8.30 -14.19
CA THR A 205 7.68 9.67 -14.19
C THR A 205 7.25 10.10 -12.78
N GLY A 206 6.63 9.20 -12.01
CA GLY A 206 6.19 9.48 -10.63
C GLY A 206 7.26 9.30 -9.55
N HIS A 207 8.21 8.40 -9.77
CA HIS A 207 9.17 7.94 -8.75
C HIS A 207 10.63 8.23 -9.11
N GLY A 208 10.90 8.75 -10.31
CA GLY A 208 12.25 9.13 -10.71
C GLY A 208 12.85 10.17 -9.75
N PRO A 209 14.17 10.16 -9.48
CA PRO A 209 15.17 9.17 -9.89
C PRO A 209 15.01 7.86 -9.12
N ALA A 210 14.78 6.76 -9.85
CA ALA A 210 14.64 5.42 -9.28
C ALA A 210 15.54 4.42 -9.99
N THR A 211 15.98 3.39 -9.26
CA THR A 211 16.79 2.33 -9.87
C THR A 211 15.88 1.31 -10.56
N LEU A 212 16.44 0.51 -11.49
CA LEU A 212 15.71 -0.64 -12.04
C LEU A 212 15.30 -1.64 -10.95
N HIS A 213 16.06 -1.71 -9.85
CA HIS A 213 15.75 -2.59 -8.73
C HIS A 213 14.54 -2.12 -7.94
N ASP A 214 14.38 -0.80 -7.77
CA ASP A 214 13.16 -0.21 -7.19
C ASP A 214 11.95 -0.47 -8.09
N PHE A 215 12.12 -0.35 -9.42
CA PHE A 215 11.05 -0.67 -10.36
C PHE A 215 10.64 -2.16 -10.31
N CYS A 216 11.60 -3.08 -10.25
CA CYS A 216 11.30 -4.52 -10.10
C CYS A 216 10.51 -4.79 -8.81
N TRP A 217 10.89 -4.12 -7.72
CA TRP A 217 10.18 -4.22 -6.44
C TRP A 217 8.75 -3.72 -6.52
N TRP A 218 8.56 -2.53 -7.09
CA TRP A 218 7.27 -1.90 -7.20
C TRP A 218 6.32 -2.66 -8.14
N SER A 219 6.82 -3.12 -9.29
CA SER A 219 6.01 -3.76 -10.34
C SER A 219 5.87 -5.28 -10.21
N GLU A 220 6.73 -5.95 -9.43
CA GLU A 220 6.88 -7.42 -9.42
C GLU A 220 7.34 -8.03 -10.77
N LEU A 221 7.83 -7.20 -11.72
CA LEU A 221 8.46 -7.68 -12.95
C LEU A 221 9.83 -8.31 -12.66
N THR A 222 10.22 -9.27 -13.51
CA THR A 222 11.59 -9.80 -13.47
C THR A 222 12.59 -8.73 -13.90
N VAL A 223 13.86 -8.89 -13.51
CA VAL A 223 14.92 -7.95 -13.91
C VAL A 223 15.05 -7.86 -15.43
N THR A 224 14.85 -8.97 -16.16
CA THR A 224 14.91 -9.00 -17.62
C THR A 224 13.77 -8.18 -18.23
N GLU A 225 12.55 -8.35 -17.73
CA GLU A 225 11.37 -7.59 -18.17
C GLU A 225 11.51 -6.11 -17.85
N ALA A 226 11.96 -5.77 -16.64
CA ALA A 226 12.17 -4.39 -16.23
C ALA A 226 13.24 -3.68 -17.10
N LYS A 227 14.33 -4.38 -17.43
CA LYS A 227 15.37 -3.87 -18.34
C LYS A 227 14.80 -3.63 -19.74
N LYS A 228 14.05 -4.59 -20.28
CA LYS A 228 13.41 -4.46 -21.59
C LYS A 228 12.42 -3.29 -21.60
N ALA A 229 11.55 -3.21 -20.60
CA ALA A 229 10.56 -2.15 -20.47
C ALA A 229 11.17 -0.74 -20.42
N ALA A 230 12.27 -0.56 -19.66
CA ALA A 230 12.98 0.71 -19.60
C ALA A 230 13.69 1.05 -20.92
N ALA A 231 14.26 0.05 -21.61
CA ALA A 231 14.88 0.24 -22.92
C ALA A 231 13.84 0.57 -24.02
N ASP A 232 12.67 -0.08 -24.01
CA ASP A 232 11.60 0.18 -24.96
C ASP A 232 10.97 1.57 -24.77
N ALA A 233 11.18 2.18 -23.60
CA ALA A 233 10.77 3.54 -23.26
C ALA A 233 11.83 4.62 -23.60
N ASP A 234 12.80 4.28 -24.46
CA ASP A 234 13.78 5.24 -24.97
C ASP A 234 13.12 6.48 -25.60
N GLY A 235 13.76 7.63 -25.44
CA GLY A 235 13.22 8.94 -25.81
C GLY A 235 12.14 9.50 -24.87
N VAL A 236 11.61 8.70 -23.93
CA VAL A 236 10.71 9.16 -22.86
C VAL A 236 11.41 9.11 -21.51
N LEU A 237 12.12 8.01 -21.24
CA LEU A 237 12.91 7.85 -20.04
C LEU A 237 14.37 8.18 -20.29
N PHE A 238 15.00 8.83 -19.32
CA PHE A 238 16.43 9.08 -19.33
C PHE A 238 17.10 8.40 -18.14
N CYS A 239 18.35 8.00 -18.36
CA CYS A 239 19.18 7.34 -17.38
C CYS A 239 20.41 8.20 -17.07
N GLU A 240 20.65 8.46 -15.80
CA GLU A 240 21.83 9.19 -15.33
C GLU A 240 22.57 8.38 -14.25
N THR A 241 23.87 8.62 -14.12
CA THR A 241 24.68 7.98 -13.08
C THR A 241 24.93 8.95 -11.94
N ILE A 242 24.39 8.63 -10.76
CA ILE A 242 24.58 9.41 -9.53
C ILE A 242 25.31 8.52 -8.52
N GLY A 243 26.50 8.94 -8.09
CA GLY A 243 27.30 8.17 -7.13
C GLY A 243 27.65 6.75 -7.60
N GLY A 244 27.84 6.56 -8.91
CA GLY A 244 28.14 5.24 -9.50
C GLY A 244 26.93 4.31 -9.67
N THR A 245 25.72 4.77 -9.34
CA THR A 245 24.47 4.02 -9.53
C THR A 245 23.64 4.65 -10.65
N ALA A 246 23.06 3.81 -11.51
CA ALA A 246 22.17 4.24 -12.58
C ALA A 246 20.75 4.50 -12.07
N TYR A 247 20.23 5.69 -12.34
CA TYR A 247 18.87 6.12 -12.00
C TYR A 247 18.11 6.54 -13.25
N TRP A 248 16.84 6.15 -13.29
CA TRP A 248 15.91 6.46 -14.39
C TRP A 248 14.87 7.48 -13.94
N SER A 249 14.42 8.33 -14.86
CA SER A 249 13.39 9.36 -14.65
C SER A 249 12.62 9.62 -15.96
N GLY A 250 11.37 10.08 -15.84
CA GLY A 250 10.45 10.31 -16.99
C GLY A 250 10.03 11.75 -17.26
N GLY A 251 10.73 12.75 -16.71
CA GLY A 251 10.45 14.18 -16.96
C GLY A 251 11.64 15.06 -16.63
N ASP A 252 11.62 16.30 -17.12
CA ASP A 252 12.73 17.26 -17.10
C ASP A 252 13.35 17.30 -15.69
N GLY A 253 14.66 17.06 -15.60
CA GLY A 253 15.43 17.04 -14.35
C GLY A 253 15.55 18.41 -13.67
N ALA A 254 14.50 19.23 -13.76
CA ALA A 254 14.43 20.58 -13.22
C ALA A 254 14.78 20.58 -11.73
N ASP A 255 15.64 21.52 -11.37
CA ASP A 255 16.05 21.75 -10.00
C ASP A 255 14.83 22.01 -9.13
N SER A 256 14.78 21.32 -7.99
CA SER A 256 13.73 21.52 -7.00
C SER A 256 14.00 22.80 -6.21
N GLU A 257 12.99 23.65 -6.03
CA GLU A 257 12.89 24.41 -4.77
C GLU A 257 12.98 23.37 -3.64
N GLY A 258 13.88 23.58 -2.67
CA GLY A 258 14.28 22.57 -1.69
C GLY A 258 13.10 21.86 -0.98
N PRO A 259 13.36 20.73 -0.31
CA PRO A 259 12.30 19.96 0.33
C PRO A 259 11.59 20.79 1.42
N PRO A 260 10.37 20.43 1.80
CA PRO A 260 9.81 20.90 3.05
C PRO A 260 10.67 20.40 4.23
N ASP A 261 10.75 21.19 5.30
CA ASP A 261 11.43 20.79 6.55
C ASP A 261 10.78 19.54 7.17
N VAL A 262 9.45 19.42 7.04
CA VAL A 262 8.65 18.32 7.56
C VAL A 262 7.52 18.00 6.59
N ALA A 263 7.31 16.72 6.30
CA ALA A 263 6.16 16.22 5.56
C ALA A 263 5.42 15.15 6.37
N LEU A 264 4.09 15.25 6.44
CA LEU A 264 3.22 14.22 7.01
C LEU A 264 2.64 13.40 5.86
N LEU A 265 2.94 12.11 5.87
CA LEU A 265 2.52 11.17 4.83
C LEU A 265 1.51 10.18 5.38
N ALA A 266 0.64 9.69 4.49
CA ALA A 266 -0.27 8.61 4.83
C ALA A 266 0.49 7.32 5.17
N GLY A 267 -0.15 6.43 5.93
CA GLY A 267 0.28 5.04 6.01
C GLY A 267 0.28 4.44 4.61
N TYR A 268 1.29 3.64 4.28
CA TYR A 268 1.43 3.02 2.95
C TYR A 268 1.61 4.02 1.79
N ASP A 269 2.09 5.23 2.06
CA ASP A 269 2.38 6.22 1.02
C ASP A 269 3.46 5.73 0.04
N GLU A 270 3.34 6.09 -1.25
CA GLU A 270 4.29 5.68 -2.31
C GLU A 270 5.72 6.19 -2.06
N TYR A 271 5.93 7.22 -1.23
CA TYR A 271 7.27 7.58 -0.78
C TYR A 271 7.96 6.45 0.00
N LEU A 272 7.18 5.66 0.73
CA LEU A 272 7.63 4.53 1.54
C LEU A 272 7.60 3.22 0.75
N LEU A 273 6.58 3.02 -0.08
CA LEU A 273 6.35 1.74 -0.78
C LEU A 273 6.97 1.67 -2.17
N GLY A 274 7.26 2.82 -2.78
CA GLY A 274 7.75 2.94 -4.16
C GLY A 274 9.18 2.45 -4.39
N TYR A 275 9.94 2.16 -3.34
CA TYR A 275 11.37 1.84 -3.41
C TYR A 275 11.71 0.60 -2.56
N LYS A 276 12.63 -0.25 -3.05
CA LYS A 276 12.96 -1.51 -2.37
C LYS A 276 13.79 -1.29 -1.11
N VAL A 277 14.61 -0.25 -1.13
CA VAL A 277 15.45 0.14 0.00
C VAL A 277 15.06 1.57 0.32
N ALA A 278 14.70 1.81 1.58
CA ALA A 278 14.76 3.15 2.16
C ALA A 278 16.25 3.57 2.22
N GLY A 279 16.87 3.85 1.07
CA GLY A 279 18.15 4.57 1.01
C GLY A 279 17.99 5.92 1.70
N PRO A 280 19.09 6.60 2.09
CA PRO A 280 19.42 7.16 3.41
C PRO A 280 18.49 8.26 3.95
N VAL A 281 17.18 8.03 3.86
CA VAL A 281 16.11 8.83 4.45
C VAL A 281 15.73 8.15 5.76
N SER A 282 16.73 7.95 6.63
CA SER A 282 16.50 7.51 8.00
C SER A 282 16.18 8.73 8.85
N ALA A 283 14.93 9.19 8.76
CA ALA A 283 14.27 9.95 9.82
C ALA A 283 12.74 9.86 9.69
N VAL A 284 12.20 8.76 9.17
CA VAL A 284 10.76 8.47 9.38
C VAL A 284 10.61 8.03 10.83
N ARG A 285 10.45 8.99 11.74
CA ARG A 285 9.95 8.69 13.08
C ARG A 285 8.45 8.51 12.94
N PRO A 286 7.89 7.32 13.24
CA PRO A 286 6.44 7.21 13.37
C PRO A 286 6.01 8.25 14.40
N ALA A 287 5.01 9.06 14.07
CA ALA A 287 4.36 9.90 15.06
C ALA A 287 3.80 8.94 16.11
N SER A 288 4.43 8.88 17.28
CA SER A 288 3.90 8.15 18.41
C SER A 288 2.50 8.69 18.65
N ALA A 289 1.48 7.83 18.56
CA ALA A 289 0.13 8.16 19.00
C ALA A 289 0.24 8.61 20.46
N GLY A 290 0.20 9.93 20.69
CA GLY A 290 0.24 10.52 22.01
C GLY A 290 -1.04 10.16 22.74
N GLY A 291 -0.98 9.10 23.57
CA GLY A 291 -1.93 8.93 24.65
C GLY A 291 -1.82 10.13 25.61
N PRO A 292 -2.92 10.56 26.24
CA PRO A 292 -2.93 11.76 27.06
C PRO A 292 -1.98 11.60 28.24
N ALA A 293 -1.19 12.65 28.47
CA ALA A 293 -0.39 12.83 29.67
C ALA A 293 -1.26 12.66 30.92
N SER A 294 -0.83 11.82 31.85
CA SER A 294 -1.31 11.85 33.23
C SER A 294 -0.12 12.04 34.17
N THR A 295 -0.33 12.99 35.07
CA THR A 295 0.54 13.58 36.06
C THR A 295 0.67 12.73 37.33
N ASP A 296 1.81 12.89 38.00
CA ASP A 296 2.06 12.80 39.45
C ASP A 296 1.84 11.48 40.24
N GLY A 297 2.99 10.81 40.51
CA GLY A 297 3.46 10.02 41.69
C GLY A 297 2.54 9.21 42.64
N PRO A 298 3.09 8.40 43.60
CA PRO A 298 4.51 8.20 43.95
C PRO A 298 5.00 6.72 43.92
N ALA A 299 6.33 6.54 43.97
CA ALA A 299 7.05 5.27 44.22
C ALA A 299 6.95 4.85 45.72
N PRO A 300 7.28 3.61 46.19
CA PRO A 300 8.53 2.82 45.94
C PRO A 300 8.25 1.29 45.77
N ALA A 301 9.15 0.30 45.65
CA ALA A 301 10.58 0.11 45.92
C ALA A 301 11.13 -1.16 45.19
N ALA A 302 12.47 -1.20 45.01
CA ALA A 302 13.36 -2.37 44.80
C ALA A 302 13.15 -3.25 43.54
N GLY A 303 14.14 -3.65 42.74
CA GLY A 303 15.60 -3.56 42.63
C GLY A 303 15.92 -4.28 41.31
N VAL A 304 16.87 -3.92 40.48
CA VAL A 304 18.31 -4.24 40.53
C VAL A 304 18.87 -3.71 39.19
N ARG A 305 19.99 -3.01 39.21
CA ARG A 305 20.70 -2.51 38.01
C ARG A 305 21.52 -3.63 37.34
N PRO A 306 21.73 -3.61 36.02
CA PRO A 306 22.95 -4.13 35.42
C PRO A 306 23.89 -3.01 34.97
N VAL A 307 25.17 -3.28 35.20
CA VAL A 307 26.37 -2.48 34.93
C VAL A 307 26.96 -2.93 33.59
N SER A 308 27.45 -1.99 32.78
CA SER A 308 28.45 -2.24 31.71
C SER A 308 29.84 -1.88 32.23
N PRO A 309 30.95 -2.47 31.75
CA PRO A 309 31.57 -2.00 30.50
C PRO A 309 32.32 -3.06 29.64
N LEU A 310 32.62 -2.64 28.39
CA LEU A 310 33.53 -3.16 27.33
C LEU A 310 35.02 -3.32 27.79
N PRO A 311 36.03 -3.60 26.91
CA PRO A 311 36.21 -4.52 25.76
C PRO A 311 37.56 -5.33 25.84
N ASP A 312 37.92 -6.19 24.87
CA ASP A 312 39.18 -6.13 24.07
C ASP A 312 39.49 -7.39 23.20
N ARG A 313 40.14 -7.14 22.04
CA ARG A 313 40.98 -7.93 21.09
C ARG A 313 41.09 -9.47 21.20
N SER A 314 41.15 -10.24 20.10
CA SER A 314 42.32 -10.28 19.18
C SER A 314 42.17 -11.22 17.96
N LEU A 315 42.95 -10.88 16.93
CA LEU A 315 43.20 -11.51 15.62
C LEU A 315 43.62 -13.00 15.61
N LYS A 316 43.28 -13.75 14.54
CA LYS A 316 44.26 -14.41 13.63
C LYS A 316 43.62 -15.09 12.40
N ALA A 317 44.39 -15.06 11.31
CA ALA A 317 44.11 -15.49 9.95
C ALA A 317 44.40 -16.99 9.68
N ALA A 318 43.81 -17.55 8.61
CA ALA A 318 44.46 -18.29 7.51
C ALA A 318 43.60 -19.44 6.91
N SER A 319 43.44 -19.38 5.58
CA SER A 319 42.92 -20.39 4.61
C SER A 319 43.82 -21.66 4.50
N PRO A 320 43.66 -22.56 3.49
CA PRO A 320 42.48 -23.28 2.95
C PRO A 320 42.79 -24.80 2.76
N ASN A 321 41.81 -25.67 2.46
CA ASN A 321 41.94 -26.68 1.37
C ASN A 321 40.74 -27.65 1.20
N ARG A 322 40.48 -27.96 -0.10
CA ARG A 322 40.13 -29.25 -0.73
C ARG A 322 38.92 -30.04 -0.21
N SER A 323 37.84 -30.10 -1.00
CA SER A 323 37.60 -31.02 -2.13
C SER A 323 37.29 -32.45 -1.73
N GLY A 324 36.13 -32.94 -2.17
CA GLY A 324 35.97 -34.38 -2.44
C GLY A 324 34.70 -35.03 -1.90
N THR A 325 33.76 -35.21 -2.83
CA THR A 325 33.07 -36.48 -3.09
C THR A 325 32.10 -37.07 -2.05
N ARG A 326 30.84 -37.12 -2.52
CA ARG A 326 30.02 -38.34 -2.74
C ARG A 326 29.25 -38.98 -1.56
N THR A 327 27.92 -38.86 -1.73
CA THR A 327 26.89 -39.94 -1.73
C THR A 327 26.32 -40.53 -0.43
N LEU A 328 24.98 -40.55 -0.45
CA LEU A 328 24.03 -41.64 -0.17
C LEU A 328 23.28 -41.70 1.17
N LEU A 329 21.95 -41.85 0.96
CA LEU A 329 20.95 -42.65 1.69
C LEU A 329 20.65 -42.25 3.14
N SER A 330 19.52 -41.55 3.35
CA SER A 330 18.21 -42.13 3.70
C SER A 330 18.19 -42.82 5.06
N HIS A 331 17.29 -42.43 5.95
CA HIS A 331 16.44 -43.35 6.71
C HIS A 331 15.29 -42.58 7.36
N HIS A 332 14.08 -43.12 7.17
CA HIS A 332 12.85 -42.77 7.87
C HIS A 332 12.96 -42.97 9.39
N TYR A 333 12.23 -42.17 10.15
CA TYR A 333 11.47 -42.67 11.30
C TYR A 333 10.12 -41.93 11.38
N LYS A 334 9.04 -42.72 11.26
CA LYS A 334 7.69 -42.37 11.68
C LYS A 334 7.59 -42.58 13.18
N ASN A 335 6.75 -41.80 13.86
CA ASN A 335 5.98 -42.28 15.00
C ASN A 335 4.68 -41.47 15.07
N ASP A 336 3.57 -42.17 14.84
CA ASP A 336 2.20 -41.77 15.19
C ASP A 336 1.93 -42.27 16.63
N ILE A 337 1.35 -41.43 17.49
CA ILE A 337 0.43 -41.85 18.57
C ILE A 337 -0.71 -40.83 18.68
N MET A 338 -1.90 -41.37 18.90
CA MET A 338 -3.24 -40.81 18.85
C MET A 338 -3.83 -40.62 20.28
N LEU A 339 -4.87 -39.77 20.35
CA LEU A 339 -6.03 -39.74 21.27
C LEU A 339 -6.09 -38.79 22.51
N GLU A 340 -7.03 -37.83 22.40
CA GLU A 340 -8.14 -37.44 23.31
C GLU A 340 -7.88 -37.02 24.78
N ASN A 341 -8.27 -35.78 25.19
CA ASN A 341 -9.62 -35.40 25.62
C ASN A 341 -9.73 -33.95 26.18
N MET A 342 -10.97 -33.47 26.28
CA MET A 342 -11.48 -32.12 26.62
C MET A 342 -11.04 -31.47 27.96
N ALA A 343 -10.92 -30.13 27.99
CA ALA A 343 -11.56 -29.20 28.97
C ALA A 343 -11.18 -27.73 28.67
N GLY A 344 -12.13 -26.81 28.80
CA GLY A 344 -11.97 -25.40 28.44
C GLY A 344 -11.32 -24.50 29.51
N SER A 345 -10.86 -23.32 29.07
CA SER A 345 -10.92 -22.07 29.83
C SER A 345 -10.58 -20.91 28.88
N ALA A 346 -11.43 -19.88 28.89
CA ALA A 346 -11.18 -18.62 28.21
C ALA A 346 -9.96 -17.91 28.85
N ALA A 347 -9.03 -17.48 28.02
CA ALA A 347 -8.01 -16.50 28.39
C ALA A 347 -7.81 -15.54 27.21
N CYS A 348 -8.12 -14.27 27.43
CA CYS A 348 -7.77 -13.19 26.52
C CYS A 348 -6.24 -13.10 26.46
N ALA A 349 -5.66 -13.44 25.31
CA ALA A 349 -4.26 -13.15 25.02
C ALA A 349 -4.18 -11.80 24.31
N SER A 350 -3.49 -10.85 24.94
CA SER A 350 -3.04 -9.60 24.33
C SER A 350 -2.02 -9.92 23.23
N GLU A 351 -2.37 -9.69 21.97
CA GLU A 351 -1.39 -9.79 20.87
C GLU A 351 -0.71 -8.45 20.62
N SER A 352 0.63 -8.49 20.62
CA SER A 352 1.51 -7.41 20.17
C SER A 352 1.42 -7.27 18.65
N PRO A 353 1.65 -6.07 18.07
CA PRO A 353 1.47 -5.84 16.64
C PRO A 353 2.45 -6.68 15.81
N ALA A 354 1.91 -7.34 14.79
CA ALA A 354 2.58 -8.35 14.00
C ALA A 354 3.84 -7.84 13.30
N SER A 355 4.95 -8.56 13.54
CA SER A 355 6.17 -8.55 12.76
C SER A 355 5.90 -9.12 11.36
N CYS A 356 6.32 -8.38 10.33
CA CYS A 356 6.30 -8.76 8.92
C CYS A 356 7.27 -9.91 8.63
N THR A 357 6.92 -11.15 8.96
CA THR A 357 7.61 -12.37 8.47
C THR A 357 6.74 -13.63 8.44
N THR A 358 5.41 -13.56 8.63
CA THR A 358 4.55 -14.76 8.52
C THR A 358 3.37 -14.52 7.59
N PHE A 359 3.28 -15.39 6.58
CA PHE A 359 2.40 -15.35 5.42
C PHE A 359 0.91 -15.43 5.79
N GLY A 360 0.23 -14.28 5.72
CA GLY A 360 -1.20 -14.12 5.63
C GLY A 360 -1.46 -12.75 5.02
N MET A 361 -2.25 -12.66 3.95
CA MET A 361 -2.61 -11.37 3.36
C MET A 361 -3.37 -10.54 4.42
N PRO A 362 -2.92 -9.33 4.79
CA PRO A 362 -3.54 -8.57 5.85
C PRO A 362 -4.95 -8.17 5.42
N TYR A 363 -5.92 -8.41 6.31
CA TYR A 363 -7.30 -8.00 6.16
C TYR A 363 -7.56 -6.80 7.08
N THR A 364 -8.31 -5.81 6.59
CA THR A 364 -9.04 -4.88 7.45
C THR A 364 -10.36 -5.55 7.83
N THR A 365 -10.42 -6.16 9.01
CA THR A 365 -11.69 -6.43 9.68
C THR A 365 -12.11 -5.13 10.33
N HIS A 366 -13.11 -4.45 9.77
CA HIS A 366 -13.87 -3.50 10.57
C HIS A 366 -14.87 -4.31 11.39
N ASP A 367 -14.43 -4.70 12.59
CA ASP A 367 -15.33 -5.28 13.56
C ASP A 367 -16.32 -4.22 14.05
N SER A 368 -17.59 -4.59 14.08
CA SER A 368 -18.68 -3.71 14.49
C SER A 368 -18.69 -3.63 16.02
N SER A 369 -17.86 -2.75 16.59
CA SER A 369 -17.96 -2.45 18.02
C SER A 369 -19.19 -1.57 18.28
N ALA A 370 -20.07 -2.10 19.12
CA ALA A 370 -21.29 -1.47 19.58
C ALA A 370 -21.01 -0.10 20.24
N SER A 371 -21.88 0.85 19.92
CA SER A 371 -22.10 2.16 20.56
C SER A 371 -21.52 2.36 21.97
N VAL A 372 -20.48 3.19 22.06
CA VAL A 372 -20.19 3.98 23.27
C VAL A 372 -20.44 5.45 22.93
N SER A 373 -21.60 5.94 23.36
CA SER A 373 -21.96 7.36 23.34
C SER A 373 -21.06 8.12 24.32
N THR A 374 -20.08 8.86 23.81
CA THR A 374 -19.35 9.86 24.59
C THR A 374 -19.97 11.23 24.31
N ARG A 375 -20.76 11.73 25.26
CA ARG A 375 -21.17 13.14 25.28
C ARG A 375 -19.95 14.01 25.62
N PRO A 376 -19.60 15.04 24.84
CA PRO A 376 -18.58 15.99 25.25
C PRO A 376 -19.10 16.87 26.40
N PRO A 377 -18.23 17.31 27.34
CA PRO A 377 -18.65 18.14 28.46
C PRO A 377 -19.15 19.51 27.97
N CYS A 378 -20.33 19.92 28.46
CA CYS A 378 -20.94 21.22 28.22
C CYS A 378 -20.11 22.34 28.86
N ALA A 379 -19.13 22.87 28.14
CA ALA A 379 -18.48 24.12 28.51
C ALA A 379 -17.85 24.84 27.31
N PHE A 380 -18.57 25.04 26.20
CA PHE A 380 -18.27 26.09 25.21
C PHE A 380 -19.50 26.37 24.34
N THR A 381 -20.58 26.81 24.98
CA THR A 381 -21.73 27.42 24.30
C THR A 381 -22.08 28.73 24.97
N ARG A 382 -21.33 29.78 24.65
CA ARG A 382 -21.86 31.15 24.69
C ARG A 382 -21.48 31.87 23.40
N ARG A 383 -22.49 32.12 22.57
CA ARG A 383 -22.52 33.17 21.57
C ARG A 383 -22.74 34.51 22.28
N HIS A 384 -21.99 35.56 21.92
CA HIS A 384 -22.48 36.93 21.68
C HIS A 384 -21.35 37.85 21.15
N PRO A 385 -21.63 39.04 20.56
CA PRO A 385 -21.41 39.25 19.12
C PRO A 385 -20.41 40.37 18.75
N SER A 386 -19.95 40.33 17.50
CA SER A 386 -19.51 41.42 16.59
C SER A 386 -19.06 42.79 17.15
N SER A 387 -17.80 43.16 16.88
CA SER A 387 -17.38 44.36 16.10
C SER A 387 -15.86 44.39 15.86
N PRO A 388 -15.35 44.99 14.75
CA PRO A 388 -13.97 44.80 14.28
C PRO A 388 -13.02 45.91 14.74
N SER A 389 -11.75 45.59 15.00
CA SER A 389 -10.68 46.57 15.16
C SER A 389 -9.50 46.24 14.24
N TRP A 390 -9.08 47.26 13.48
CA TRP A 390 -8.06 47.31 12.44
C TRP A 390 -6.63 46.95 12.91
N PRO A 391 -5.69 46.63 12.00
CA PRO A 391 -4.41 45.99 12.34
C PRO A 391 -3.39 46.98 12.89
N MET A 392 -2.61 46.56 13.91
CA MET A 392 -1.40 47.26 14.32
C MET A 392 -0.13 46.51 13.85
N PRO A 393 0.85 47.21 13.26
CA PRO A 393 2.11 46.64 12.81
C PRO A 393 3.11 46.50 13.97
N VAL A 394 3.95 45.48 13.95
CA VAL A 394 5.10 45.37 14.86
C VAL A 394 6.38 45.30 14.04
N SER A 395 7.19 46.36 14.16
CA SER A 395 8.53 46.45 13.59
C SER A 395 9.60 46.13 14.64
N THR A 396 10.68 45.56 14.13
CA THR A 396 11.95 45.10 14.71
C THR A 396 12.67 46.06 15.66
N THR A 397 13.33 45.55 16.71
CA THR A 397 14.73 45.92 17.04
C THR A 397 15.39 44.82 17.91
N ALA A 398 16.63 44.46 17.55
CA ALA A 398 17.52 43.56 18.28
C ALA A 398 18.25 44.29 19.42
N SER A 399 18.39 43.64 20.58
CA SER A 399 19.23 44.13 21.68
C SER A 399 20.46 43.24 21.87
N ILE A 400 21.62 43.77 21.46
CA ILE A 400 22.96 43.28 21.75
C ILE A 400 23.28 43.52 23.24
N ARG A 401 23.93 42.57 23.91
CA ARG A 401 24.75 42.84 25.11
C ARG A 401 26.07 42.07 25.03
N PHE A 402 27.17 42.82 24.94
CA PHE A 402 28.53 42.35 25.18
C PHE A 402 28.82 42.30 26.69
N ARG A 403 29.61 41.31 27.10
CA ARG A 403 30.72 41.48 28.05
C ARG A 403 31.92 40.72 27.53
#